data_AF-A0A7W1ULG1-F1
#
_entry.id   AF-A0A7W1ULG1-F1
#
_cell.length_a   1.000
_cell.length_b   1.000
_cell.length_c   1.000
_cell.angle_alpha   90.00
_cell.angle_beta   90.00
_cell.angle_gamma   90.00
#
_symmetry.space_group_name_H-M   'P 1'
#
loop_
_entity.id
_entity.type
_entity.pdbx_description
1 polymer ?
#
loop_
_entity_poly.entity_id
_entity_poly.type
_entity_poly.pdbx_seq_one_letter_code
_entity_poly.pdbx_strand_id
1 'polypeptide(L)'
;MSGHAARFALASGLVSLAVLLLGRSLAGSAGHAGVAVGVAVACASQVGAFWLLACVLFPNQRMVAFGLGMLARMGVVAASALLLVPLAGLPAAATLLSLVSVLFVTSVLEPVLFAVQPRLEG
;
A
#
# COMPACT_ATOMS: atom_id res chain seq x y z
N MET A 1 -11.51 -15.37 -5.91
CA MET A 1 -11.20 -14.16 -5.11
C MET A 1 -12.51 -13.48 -4.75
N SER A 2 -12.72 -13.11 -3.48
CA SER A 2 -13.90 -12.31 -3.10
C SER A 2 -13.90 -11.00 -3.88
N GLY A 3 -15.07 -10.48 -4.28
CA GLY A 3 -15.17 -9.23 -5.05
C GLY A 3 -14.50 -8.02 -4.36
N HIS A 4 -14.35 -8.09 -3.04
CA HIS A 4 -13.66 -7.11 -2.21
C HIS A 4 -12.15 -7.05 -2.46
N ALA A 5 -11.48 -8.20 -2.52
CA ALA A 5 -10.05 -8.26 -2.80
C ALA A 5 -9.71 -7.69 -4.19
N ALA A 6 -10.56 -7.97 -5.18
CA ALA A 6 -10.37 -7.46 -6.53
C ALA A 6 -10.53 -5.93 -6.60
N ARG A 7 -11.57 -5.37 -5.98
CA ARG A 7 -11.79 -3.91 -5.93
C ARG A 7 -10.66 -3.19 -5.20
N PHE A 8 -10.20 -3.75 -4.08
CA PHE A 8 -9.11 -3.17 -3.31
C PHE A 8 -7.77 -3.23 -4.07
N ALA A 9 -7.49 -4.34 -4.75
CA ALA A 9 -6.30 -4.48 -5.58
C ALA A 9 -6.31 -3.48 -6.75
N LEU A 10 -7.47 -3.29 -7.40
CA LEU A 10 -7.62 -2.29 -8.46
C LEU A 10 -7.41 -0.86 -7.94
N ALA A 11 -8.04 -0.50 -6.82
CA ALA A 11 -7.87 0.82 -6.21
C ALA A 11 -6.40 1.07 -5.83
N SER A 12 -5.75 0.08 -5.21
CA SER A 12 -4.33 0.14 -4.85
C SER A 12 -3.43 0.25 -6.08
N GLY A 13 -3.77 -0.46 -7.17
CA GLY A 13 -3.08 -0.37 -8.46
C GLY A 13 -3.20 1.01 -9.10
N LEU A 14 -4.38 1.63 -9.07
CA LEU A 14 -4.61 2.98 -9.60
C LEU A 14 -3.83 4.04 -8.79
N VAL A 15 -3.86 3.95 -7.47
CA VAL A 15 -3.07 4.84 -6.60
C VAL A 15 -1.58 4.66 -6.87
N SER A 16 -1.11 3.42 -6.97
CA SER A 16 0.28 3.09 -7.27
C SER A 16 0.71 3.67 -8.62
N LEU A 17 -0.13 3.54 -9.66
CA LEU A 17 0.12 4.11 -10.97
C LEU A 17 0.18 5.64 -10.92
N ALA A 18 -0.74 6.29 -10.22
CA ALA A 18 -0.74 7.74 -10.07
C ALA A 18 0.53 8.24 -9.37
N VAL A 19 0.94 7.60 -8.27
CA VAL A 19 2.18 7.94 -7.55
C VAL A 19 3.41 7.65 -8.41
N LEU A 20 3.41 6.58 -9.20
CA LEU A 20 4.51 6.27 -10.12
C LEU A 20 4.65 7.35 -11.20
N LEU A 21 3.55 7.76 -11.83
CA LEU A 21 3.58 8.77 -12.90
C LEU A 21 3.97 10.14 -12.36
N LEU A 22 3.36 10.58 -11.25
CA LEU A 22 3.70 11.86 -10.61
C LEU A 22 5.11 11.85 -10.03
N GLY A 23 5.51 10.76 -9.38
CA GLY A 23 6.85 10.62 -8.82
C GLY A 23 7.92 10.64 -9.91
N ARG A 24 7.67 10.03 -11.07
CA ARG A 24 8.61 10.08 -12.20
C ARG A 24 8.64 11.43 -12.91
N SER A 25 7.53 12.16 -12.98
CA SER A 25 7.55 13.50 -13.60
C SER A 25 8.26 14.54 -12.74
N LEU A 26 8.24 14.37 -11.42
CA LEU A 26 8.87 15.28 -10.45
C LEU A 26 10.30 14.88 -10.07
N ALA A 27 10.63 13.60 -10.16
CA ALA A 27 11.98 13.13 -9.87
C ALA A 27 12.91 13.35 -11.08
N GLY A 28 14.16 13.76 -10.80
CA GLY A 28 15.23 13.64 -11.79
C GLY A 28 15.50 12.19 -12.18
N SER A 29 16.26 11.96 -13.25
CA SER A 29 16.56 10.60 -13.77
C SER A 29 17.11 9.63 -12.71
N ALA A 30 17.90 10.14 -11.76
CA ALA A 30 18.43 9.37 -10.63
C ALA A 30 17.35 8.88 -9.65
N GLY A 31 16.22 9.57 -9.54
CA GLY A 31 15.13 9.25 -8.61
C GLY A 31 14.12 8.23 -9.15
N HIS A 32 14.07 7.99 -10.46
CA HIS A 32 13.09 7.10 -11.09
C HIS A 32 13.10 5.68 -10.52
N ALA A 33 14.30 5.13 -10.29
CA ALA A 33 14.45 3.79 -9.72
C ALA A 33 13.88 3.73 -8.29
N GLY A 34 14.18 4.73 -7.47
CA GLY A 34 13.62 4.83 -6.12
C GLY A 34 12.11 4.92 -6.11
N VAL A 35 11.52 5.77 -6.97
CA VAL A 35 10.07 5.89 -7.11
C VAL A 35 9.44 4.54 -7.47
N ALA A 36 9.98 3.87 -8.49
CA ALA A 36 9.45 2.59 -8.98
C ALA A 36 9.53 1.49 -7.91
N VAL A 37 10.66 1.38 -7.20
CA VAL A 37 10.83 0.39 -6.13
C VAL A 37 9.89 0.70 -4.97
N GLY A 38 9.81 1.96 -4.53
CA GLY A 38 8.93 2.34 -3.42
C GLY A 38 7.45 2.05 -3.71
N VAL A 39 6.99 2.35 -4.93
CA VAL A 39 5.63 2.03 -5.39
C VAL A 39 5.41 0.52 -5.44
N ALA A 40 6.36 -0.25 -5.99
CA ALA A 40 6.22 -1.70 -6.11
C ALA A 40 6.11 -2.37 -4.74
N VAL A 41 7.00 -2.00 -3.80
CA VAL A 41 6.98 -2.53 -2.43
C VAL A 41 5.70 -2.15 -1.71
N ALA A 42 5.26 -0.89 -1.82
CA ALA A 42 4.01 -0.44 -1.22
C ALA A 42 2.80 -1.19 -1.76
N CYS A 43 2.68 -1.32 -3.08
CA CYS A 43 1.58 -2.04 -3.72
C CYS A 43 1.54 -3.51 -3.30
N ALA A 44 2.68 -4.20 -3.39
CA ALA A 44 2.77 -5.62 -3.05
C ALA A 44 2.44 -5.88 -1.58
N SER A 45 3.03 -5.10 -0.66
CA SER A 45 2.76 -5.22 0.77
C SER A 45 1.33 -4.87 1.13
N GLN A 46 0.75 -3.82 0.54
CA GLN A 46 -0.61 -3.39 0.82
C GLN A 46 -1.64 -4.43 0.36
N VAL A 47 -1.54 -4.90 -0.88
CA VAL A 47 -2.46 -5.89 -1.44
C VAL A 47 -2.30 -7.23 -0.72
N GLY A 48 -1.06 -7.65 -0.45
CA GLY A 48 -0.76 -8.87 0.30
C GLY A 48 -1.30 -8.84 1.72
N ALA A 49 -1.04 -7.75 2.47
CA ALA A 49 -1.51 -7.59 3.83
C ALA A 49 -3.04 -7.54 3.90
N PHE A 50 -3.69 -6.79 3.00
CA PHE A 50 -5.15 -6.74 2.94
C PHE A 50 -5.75 -8.12 2.65
N TRP A 51 -5.24 -8.81 1.63
CA TRP A 51 -5.75 -10.14 1.28
C TRP A 51 -5.58 -11.12 2.45
N LEU A 52 -4.38 -11.18 3.04
CA LEU A 52 -4.11 -12.08 4.16
C LEU A 52 -4.95 -11.73 5.40
N LEU A 53 -4.95 -10.47 5.83
CA LEU A 53 -5.60 -10.07 7.08
C LEU A 53 -7.12 -9.96 6.93
N ALA A 54 -7.60 -9.25 5.91
CA ALA A 54 -9.02 -8.93 5.77
C ALA A 54 -9.82 -9.98 4.99
N CYS A 55 -9.18 -10.84 4.18
CA CYS A 55 -9.90 -11.89 3.43
C CYS A 55 -9.66 -13.31 3.96
N VAL A 56 -8.49 -13.59 4.59
CA VAL A 56 -8.13 -14.95 5.04
C VAL A 56 -8.22 -15.08 6.56
N LEU A 57 -7.50 -14.26 7.32
CA LEU A 57 -7.35 -14.45 8.77
C LEU A 57 -8.49 -13.86 9.59
N PHE A 58 -8.97 -12.67 9.23
CA PHE A 58 -9.97 -11.91 10.00
C PHE A 58 -11.14 -11.40 9.14
N PRO A 59 -11.83 -12.25 8.35
CA PRO A 59 -12.86 -11.81 7.41
C PRO A 59 -14.05 -11.08 8.07
N ASN A 60 -14.34 -11.42 9.33
CA ASN A 60 -15.45 -10.83 10.11
C ASN A 60 -15.00 -9.76 11.10
N GLN A 61 -13.68 -9.58 11.30
CA GLN A 61 -13.11 -8.65 12.30
C GLN A 61 -12.31 -7.56 11.61
N ARG A 62 -12.98 -6.77 10.77
CA ARG A 62 -12.33 -5.77 9.89
C ARG A 62 -11.50 -4.74 10.64
N MET A 63 -11.91 -4.36 11.84
CA MET A 63 -11.16 -3.41 12.66
C MET A 63 -9.83 -4.02 13.16
N VAL A 64 -9.82 -5.31 13.53
CA VAL A 64 -8.60 -6.03 13.88
C VAL A 64 -7.70 -6.19 12.67
N ALA A 65 -8.26 -6.59 11.52
CA ALA A 65 -7.53 -6.69 10.26
C ALA A 65 -6.86 -5.36 9.87
N PHE A 66 -7.60 -4.26 9.97
CA PHE A 66 -7.11 -2.91 9.69
C PHE A 66 -5.98 -2.50 10.64
N GLY A 67 -6.16 -2.70 11.95
CA GLY A 67 -5.15 -2.39 12.96
C GLY A 67 -3.83 -3.16 12.74
N LEU A 68 -3.93 -4.47 12.46
CA LEU A 68 -2.76 -5.29 12.11
C LEU A 68 -2.16 -4.86 10.76
N GLY A 69 -2.97 -4.44 9.79
CA GLY A 69 -2.51 -3.89 8.53
C GLY A 69 -1.68 -2.62 8.72
N MET A 70 -2.10 -1.74 9.63
CA MET A 70 -1.33 -0.54 10.00
C MET A 70 0.04 -0.89 10.60
N LEU A 71 0.09 -1.88 11.49
CA LEU A 71 1.38 -2.35 12.05
C LEU A 71 2.28 -2.95 10.96
N ALA A 72 1.73 -3.77 10.06
CA ALA A 72 2.47 -4.34 8.95
C ALA A 72 3.07 -3.25 8.05
N ARG A 73 2.31 -2.19 7.75
CA ARG A 73 2.79 -1.04 6.96
C ARG A 73 3.93 -0.31 7.63
N MET A 74 3.84 -0.04 8.92
CA MET A 74 4.94 0.58 9.67
C MET A 74 6.19 -0.30 9.64
N GLY A 75 6.01 -1.62 9.78
CA GLY A 75 7.09 -2.59 9.61
C GLY A 75 7.73 -2.53 8.22
N VAL A 76 6.93 -2.44 7.15
CA VAL A 76 7.42 -2.31 5.76
C VAL A 76 8.17 -1.01 5.54
N VAL A 77 7.66 0.12 6.06
CA VAL A 77 8.36 1.42 5.99
C VAL A 77 9.70 1.35 6.71
N ALA A 78 9.73 0.82 7.94
CA ALA A 78 10.95 0.70 8.73
C ALA A 78 11.97 -0.24 8.06
N ALA A 79 11.53 -1.43 7.62
CA ALA A 79 12.37 -2.37 6.89
C ALA A 79 12.90 -1.77 5.58
N SER A 80 12.08 -0.99 4.88
CA SER A 80 12.51 -0.33 3.65
C SER A 80 13.56 0.76 3.92
N ALA A 81 13.36 1.58 4.96
CA ALA A 81 14.29 2.63 5.33
C ALA A 81 15.62 2.10 5.87
N LEU A 82 15.57 1.06 6.70
CA LEU A 82 16.75 0.53 7.40
C LEU A 82 17.51 -0.52 6.59
N LEU A 83 16.84 -1.25 5.70
CA LEU A 83 17.42 -2.38 4.98
C LEU A 83 17.37 -2.17 3.46
N LEU A 84 16.17 -2.03 2.88
CA LEU A 84 16.01 -2.02 1.42
C LEU A 84 16.78 -0.87 0.75
N VAL A 85 16.55 0.36 1.22
CA VAL A 85 17.14 1.57 0.65
C VAL A 85 18.67 1.55 0.72
N PRO A 86 19.31 1.33 1.89
CA PRO A 86 20.76 1.30 1.97
C PRO A 86 21.38 0.12 1.23
N LEU A 87 20.80 -1.08 1.31
CA LEU A 87 21.34 -2.27 0.64
C LEU A 87 21.27 -2.17 -0.89
N ALA A 88 20.22 -1.55 -1.42
CA ALA A 88 20.05 -1.37 -2.86
C ALA A 88 20.66 -0.07 -3.40
N GLY A 89 21.27 0.76 -2.54
CA GLY A 89 21.84 2.05 -2.94
C GLY A 89 20.82 3.01 -3.53
N LEU A 90 19.56 2.93 -3.10
CA LEU A 90 18.46 3.70 -3.68
C LEU A 90 18.42 5.13 -3.11
N PRO A 91 17.93 6.11 -3.89
CA PRO A 91 17.69 7.45 -3.38
C PRO A 91 16.59 7.43 -2.31
N ALA A 92 16.98 7.64 -1.05
CA ALA A 92 16.12 7.47 0.12
C ALA A 92 14.85 8.33 0.04
N ALA A 93 14.99 9.62 -0.30
CA ALA A 93 13.87 10.54 -0.39
C ALA A 93 12.83 10.09 -1.41
N ALA A 94 13.25 9.77 -2.64
CA ALA A 94 12.33 9.34 -3.69
C ALA A 94 11.65 7.99 -3.38
N THR A 95 12.40 7.05 -2.80
CA THR A 95 11.90 5.70 -2.47
C THR A 95 10.91 5.72 -1.32
N LEU A 96 11.26 6.39 -0.22
CA LEU A 96 10.42 6.43 0.97
C LEU A 96 9.20 7.30 0.75
N LEU A 97 9.32 8.42 0.04
CA LEU A 97 8.18 9.28 -0.24
C LEU A 97 7.15 8.58 -1.12
N SER A 98 7.58 7.87 -2.17
CA SER A 98 6.64 7.13 -3.03
C SER A 98 5.99 5.96 -2.27
N LEU A 99 6.77 5.22 -1.48
CA LEU A 99 6.29 4.12 -0.66
C LEU A 99 5.25 4.59 0.37
N VAL A 100 5.57 5.62 1.16
CA VAL A 100 4.67 6.15 2.18
C VAL A 100 3.42 6.76 1.54
N SER A 101 3.53 7.44 0.39
CA SER A 101 2.39 8.01 -0.31
C SER A 101 1.38 6.94 -0.71
N VAL A 102 1.83 5.83 -1.33
CA VAL A 102 0.94 4.73 -1.71
C VAL A 102 0.32 4.09 -0.47
N LEU A 103 1.11 3.76 0.55
CA LEU A 103 0.60 3.12 1.77
C LEU A 103 -0.40 4.02 2.50
N PHE A 104 -0.15 5.32 2.58
CA PHE A 104 -1.03 6.28 3.24
C PHE A 104 -2.36 6.40 2.52
N VAL A 105 -2.34 6.70 1.21
CA VAL A 105 -3.57 6.89 0.43
C VAL A 105 -4.42 5.62 0.43
N THR A 106 -3.79 4.45 0.26
CA THR A 106 -4.53 3.18 0.28
C THR A 106 -5.06 2.82 1.67
N SER A 107 -4.39 3.24 2.76
CA SER A 107 -4.90 3.07 4.13
C SER A 107 -6.14 3.93 4.39
N VAL A 108 -6.22 5.12 3.80
CA VAL A 108 -7.42 5.98 3.89
C VAL A 108 -8.58 5.39 3.09
N LEU A 109 -8.30 4.72 1.97
CA LEU A 109 -9.34 4.08 1.14
C LEU A 109 -9.93 2.82 1.79
N GLU A 110 -9.16 2.12 2.63
CA GLU A 110 -9.57 0.83 3.19
C GLU A 110 -10.86 0.92 4.04
N PRO A 111 -11.01 1.87 5.00
CA PRO A 111 -12.28 2.09 5.70
C PRO A 111 -13.44 2.51 4.80
N VAL A 112 -13.17 3.32 3.76
CA VAL A 112 -14.20 3.77 2.80
C VAL A 112 -14.77 2.57 2.05
N LEU A 113 -13.92 1.64 1.62
CA LEU A 113 -14.33 0.42 0.95
C LEU A 113 -15.11 -0.52 1.88
N PHE A 114 -14.84 -0.48 3.18
CA PHE A 114 -15.65 -1.18 4.18
C PHE A 114 -17.00 -0.50 4.45
N ALA A 115 -17.08 0.84 4.40
CA ALA A 115 -18.27 1.63 4.73
C ALA A 115 -19.31 1.71 3.61
N VAL A 116 -18.89 1.63 2.34
CA VAL A 116 -19.80 1.68 1.16
C VAL A 116 -20.66 0.41 1.01
N GLN A 117 -20.56 -0.54 1.93
CA GLN A 117 -21.44 -1.71 1.91
C GLN A 117 -22.85 -1.35 2.41
N PRO A 118 -23.91 -1.59 1.61
CA PRO A 118 -25.27 -1.55 2.13
C PRO A 118 -25.39 -2.58 3.26
N ARG A 119 -26.07 -2.20 4.35
CA ARG A 119 -26.56 -3.14 5.37
C ARG A 119 -27.59 -4.06 4.71
N LEU A 120 -27.14 -5.05 3.97
CA LEU A 120 -27.97 -6.20 3.60
C LEU A 120 -27.89 -7.17 4.76
N GLU A 121 -28.60 -6.86 5.84
CA GLU A 121 -29.15 -7.80 6.83
C GLU A 121 -29.74 -7.00 7.99
N GLY A 122 -31.07 -7.01 8.00
CA GLY A 122 -32.00 -6.44 8.96
C GLY A 122 -33.40 -6.82 8.53
#